data_AF-A0A8H6F5V2-F1
#
_entry.id   AF-A0A8H6F5V2-F1
#
_cell.length_a   1.000
_cell.length_b   1.000
_cell.length_c   1.000
_cell.angle_alpha   90.00
_cell.angle_beta   90.00
_cell.angle_gamma   90.00
#
_symmetry.space_group_name_H-M   'P 1'
#
loop_
_entity.id
_entity.type
_entity.pdbx_description
1 polymer ?
#
loop_
_entity_poly.entity_id
_entity_poly.type
_entity_poly.pdbx_seq_one_letter_code
_entity_poly.pdbx_strand_id
1 'polypeptide(L)'
;MAHGPCGEEFKEAFSCFVFSETEPKGIDCIKKFENMRSCFKRYPEHYKDELYDDGEEEASTEVVEHVVLETSEPAIEQIEQGIKEDKVKPNTKSD
;
A
#
# COMPACT_ATOMS: atom_id res chain seq x y z
N MET A 1 3.31 12.29 6.76
CA MET A 1 2.71 10.98 7.09
C MET A 1 3.26 10.30 8.36
N ALA A 2 4.58 10.22 8.61
CA ALA A 2 5.14 9.54 9.79
C ALA A 2 4.84 10.21 11.16
N HIS A 3 4.33 11.43 11.13
CA HIS A 3 3.81 12.16 12.28
C HIS A 3 2.33 12.47 12.02
N GLY A 4 1.50 12.39 13.06
CA GLY A 4 0.04 12.58 12.96
C GLY A 4 -0.77 11.39 13.48
N PRO A 5 -2.11 11.44 13.38
CA PRO A 5 -3.01 10.46 13.98
C PRO A 5 -2.86 9.01 13.47
N CYS A 6 -2.28 8.82 12.28
CA CYS A 6 -1.98 7.52 11.68
C CYS A 6 -0.46 7.26 11.52
N GLY A 7 0.36 8.00 12.26
CA GLY A 7 1.82 7.93 12.12
C GLY A 7 2.40 6.58 12.52
N GLU A 8 1.77 5.88 13.46
CA GLU A 8 2.21 4.56 13.91
C GLU A 8 1.91 3.48 12.86
N GLU A 9 0.69 3.47 12.28
CA GLU A 9 0.33 2.58 11.18
C GLU A 9 1.24 2.81 9.96
N PHE A 10 1.57 4.06 9.67
CA PHE A 10 2.52 4.41 8.61
C PHE A 10 3.91 3.84 8.88
N LYS A 11 4.47 4.07 10.08
CA LYS A 11 5.80 3.56 10.43
C LYS A 11 5.84 2.04 10.38
N GLU A 12 4.81 1.36 10.86
CA GLU A 12 4.73 -0.10 10.81
C GLU A 12 4.72 -0.63 9.38
N ALA A 13 3.86 -0.07 8.52
CA ALA A 13 3.77 -0.48 7.11
C ALA A 13 5.08 -0.19 6.37
N PHE A 14 5.63 1.02 6.53
CA PHE A 14 6.83 1.45 5.83
C PHE A 14 8.08 0.71 6.30
N SER A 15 8.24 0.49 7.60
CA SER A 15 9.37 -0.32 8.11
C SER A 15 9.28 -1.77 7.64
N CYS A 16 8.09 -2.37 7.63
CA CYS A 16 7.90 -3.70 7.05
C CYS A 16 8.36 -3.73 5.59
N PHE A 17 7.92 -2.78 4.77
CA PHE A 17 8.33 -2.71 3.36
C PHE A 17 9.85 -2.55 3.18
N VAL A 18 10.48 -1.64 3.93
CA VAL A 18 11.94 -1.40 3.86
C VAL A 18 12.73 -2.67 4.19
N PHE A 19 12.28 -3.44 5.18
CA PHE A 19 12.94 -4.67 5.61
C PHE A 19 12.45 -5.94 4.89
N SER A 20 11.46 -5.84 4.01
CA SER A 20 10.93 -6.99 3.29
C SER A 20 11.97 -7.52 2.30
N GLU A 21 12.27 -8.81 2.41
CA GLU A 21 13.17 -9.55 1.51
C GLU A 21 12.41 -10.37 0.48
N THR A 22 11.07 -10.27 0.46
CA THR A 22 10.24 -10.97 -0.52
C THR A 22 10.40 -10.34 -1.90
N GLU A 23 10.25 -11.16 -2.94
CA GLU A 23 10.17 -10.70 -4.32
C GLU A 23 8.73 -10.97 -4.80
N PRO A 24 7.90 -9.93 -4.99
CA PRO A 24 8.23 -8.51 -4.85
C PRO A 24 8.22 -8.01 -3.39
N LYS A 25 8.98 -6.95 -3.15
CA LYS A 25 9.09 -6.34 -1.82
C LYS A 25 7.73 -5.94 -1.27
N GLY A 26 7.48 -6.29 -0.02
CA GLY A 26 6.31 -5.87 0.73
C GLY A 26 5.04 -6.67 0.46
N ILE A 27 5.09 -7.75 -0.33
CA ILE A 27 3.93 -8.64 -0.49
C ILE A 27 3.53 -9.32 0.83
N ASP A 28 4.48 -9.46 1.76
CA ASP A 28 4.25 -9.90 3.14
C ASP A 28 3.72 -8.80 4.07
N CYS A 29 3.74 -7.54 3.62
CA CYS A 29 3.35 -6.36 4.41
C CYS A 29 1.95 -5.82 4.09
N ILE A 30 1.21 -6.45 3.16
CA ILE A 30 -0.07 -5.95 2.65
C ILE A 30 -1.04 -5.61 3.79
N LYS A 31 -1.11 -6.45 4.83
CA LYS A 31 -2.02 -6.19 5.95
C LYS A 31 -1.70 -4.89 6.71
N LYS A 32 -0.42 -4.53 6.81
CA LYS A 32 0.01 -3.28 7.45
C LYS A 32 -0.35 -2.07 6.58
N PHE A 33 -0.19 -2.18 5.27
CA PHE A 33 -0.64 -1.14 4.33
C PHE A 33 -2.16 -0.96 4.35
N GLU A 34 -2.94 -2.04 4.44
CA GLU A 34 -4.40 -1.95 4.62
C GLU A 34 -4.79 -1.21 5.89
N ASN A 35 -4.11 -1.49 7.01
CA ASN A 35 -4.37 -0.82 8.29
C ASN A 35 -4.05 0.67 8.21
N MET A 36 -2.92 1.03 7.58
CA MET A 36 -2.55 2.41 7.31
C MET A 36 -3.60 3.14 6.44
N ARG A 37 -4.02 2.56 5.31
CA ARG A 37 -5.08 3.13 4.44
C ARG A 37 -6.40 3.27 5.18
N SER A 38 -6.76 2.27 6.00
CA SER A 38 -7.97 2.30 6.84
C SER A 38 -7.88 3.37 7.92
N CYS A 39 -6.69 3.69 8.41
CA CYS A 39 -6.47 4.82 9.31
C CYS A 39 -6.68 6.15 8.58
N PHE A 40 -6.07 6.35 7.41
CA PHE A 40 -6.24 7.60 6.65
C PHE A 40 -7.71 7.90 6.32
N LYS A 41 -8.50 6.87 5.97
CA LYS A 41 -9.94 7.01 5.74
C LYS A 41 -10.73 7.51 6.96
N ARG A 42 -10.23 7.30 8.19
CA ARG A 42 -10.85 7.80 9.43
C ARG A 42 -10.53 9.27 9.72
N TYR A 43 -9.48 9.82 9.12
CA TYR A 43 -9.02 11.19 9.35
C TYR A 43 -8.87 11.97 8.02
N PRO A 44 -9.95 12.11 7.23
CA PRO A 44 -9.89 12.78 5.93
C PRO A 44 -9.38 14.22 6.05
N GLU A 45 -9.82 14.98 7.06
CA GLU A 45 -9.37 16.37 7.28
C GLU A 45 -7.85 16.53 7.49
N HIS A 46 -7.15 15.46 7.89
CA HIS A 46 -5.69 15.50 8.13
C HIS A 46 -4.87 15.02 6.93
N TYR A 47 -5.48 14.20 6.07
CA TYR A 47 -4.76 13.50 5.01
C TYR A 47 -5.32 13.80 3.61
N LYS A 48 -6.42 14.53 3.49
CA LYS A 48 -7.03 14.85 2.20
C LYS A 48 -6.10 15.74 1.37
N ASP A 49 -5.52 16.77 1.96
CA ASP A 49 -4.63 17.65 1.20
C ASP A 49 -3.31 16.91 0.89
N GLU A 50 -2.71 16.21 1.86
CA GLU A 50 -1.45 15.47 1.66
C GLU A 50 -1.55 14.24 0.73
N LEU A 51 -2.75 13.69 0.51
CA LEU A 51 -2.96 12.53 -0.39
C LEU A 51 -3.60 12.91 -1.73
N TYR A 52 -4.25 14.07 -1.84
CA TYR A 52 -5.07 14.43 -3.01
C TYR A 52 -4.74 15.83 -3.58
N ASP A 53 -3.75 16.57 -3.07
CA ASP A 53 -3.36 17.93 -3.54
C ASP A 53 -2.31 17.94 -4.68
N ASP A 54 -2.37 17.01 -5.62
CA ASP A 54 -1.60 17.13 -6.88
C ASP A 54 -2.50 17.67 -7.99
N GLY A 55 -2.92 18.94 -7.88
CA GLY A 55 -3.35 19.79 -8.99
C GLY A 55 -4.60 19.40 -9.80
N GLU A 56 -5.26 18.28 -9.52
CA GLU A 56 -6.51 17.89 -10.16
C GLU A 56 -7.69 18.18 -9.24
N GLU A 57 -8.46 19.22 -9.61
CA GLU A 57 -9.79 19.45 -9.03
C GLU A 57 -10.56 18.13 -9.03
N GLU A 58 -10.99 17.68 -7.84
CA GLU A 58 -11.84 16.51 -7.64
C GLU A 58 -11.17 15.13 -7.86
N ALA A 59 -9.95 14.90 -7.36
CA ALA A 59 -9.45 13.54 -7.17
C ALA A 59 -10.30 12.79 -6.12
N SER A 60 -11.43 12.23 -6.55
CA SER A 60 -12.25 11.34 -5.75
C SER A 60 -11.46 10.05 -5.44
N THR A 61 -11.82 9.34 -4.36
CA THR A 61 -11.18 8.05 -4.02
C THR A 61 -11.15 7.07 -5.21
N GLU A 62 -12.13 7.14 -6.12
CA GLU A 62 -12.15 6.36 -7.36
C GLU A 62 -11.01 6.70 -8.34
N VAL A 63 -10.64 7.98 -8.48
CA VAL A 63 -9.57 8.41 -9.38
C VAL A 63 -8.22 7.94 -8.85
N VAL A 64 -7.98 8.09 -7.54
CA VAL A 64 -6.75 7.60 -6.91
C VAL A 64 -6.67 6.07 -6.99
N GLU A 65 -7.79 5.38 -6.82
CA GLU A 65 -7.82 3.92 -6.95
C GLU A 65 -7.53 3.47 -8.39
N HIS A 66 -8.06 4.17 -9.41
CA HIS A 66 -7.75 3.93 -10.81
C HIS A 66 -6.26 4.14 -11.14
N VAL A 67 -5.67 5.25 -10.69
CA VAL A 67 -4.24 5.55 -10.92
C VAL A 67 -3.33 4.53 -10.22
N VAL A 68 -3.68 4.09 -9.01
CA VAL A 68 -2.93 3.04 -8.30
C VAL A 68 -3.04 1.71 -9.04
N LEU A 69 -4.21 1.37 -9.59
CA LEU A 69 -4.40 0.17 -10.40
C LEU A 69 -3.55 0.22 -11.68
N GLU A 70 -3.62 1.28 -12.49
CA GLU A 70 -2.82 1.42 -13.72
C GLU A 70 -1.31 1.40 -13.44
N THR A 71 -0.85 2.11 -12.42
CA THR A 71 0.60 2.15 -12.10
C THR A 71 1.12 0.85 -11.48
N SER A 72 0.25 0.04 -10.90
CA SER A 72 0.62 -1.25 -10.31
C SER A 72 0.51 -2.44 -11.27
N GLU A 73 -0.11 -2.30 -12.45
CA GLU A 73 -0.17 -3.35 -13.49
C GLU A 73 1.16 -4.08 -13.74
N PRO A 74 2.30 -3.40 -14.00
CA PRO A 74 3.56 -4.10 -14.23
C PRO A 74 4.07 -4.85 -12.99
N ALA A 75 3.77 -4.36 -11.78
CA ALA A 75 4.11 -5.05 -10.54
C ALA A 75 3.21 -6.28 -10.30
N ILE A 76 1.93 -6.19 -10.67
CA ILE A 76 0.97 -7.29 -10.61
C ILE A 76 1.41 -8.41 -11.57
N GLU A 77 1.81 -8.09 -12.81
CA GLU A 77 2.33 -9.09 -13.75
C GLU A 77 3.57 -9.81 -13.21
N GLN A 78 4.49 -9.08 -12.56
CA GLN A 78 5.66 -9.68 -11.93
C GLN A 78 5.30 -10.60 -10.76
N ILE A 79 4.28 -10.24 -9.97
CA ILE A 79 3.73 -11.12 -8.92
C ILE A 79 3.18 -12.39 -9.54
N GLU A 80 2.36 -12.28 -10.57
CA GLU A 80 1.75 -13.44 -11.22
C GLU A 80 2.79 -14.37 -11.84
N GLN A 81 3.84 -13.82 -12.45
CA GLN A 81 4.96 -14.59 -12.99
C GLN A 81 5.74 -15.29 -11.86
N GLY A 82 6.05 -14.58 -10.77
CA GLY A 82 6.73 -15.15 -9.61
C GLY A 82 5.92 -16.26 -8.91
N ILE A 83 4.59 -16.18 -8.92
CA ILE A 83 3.70 -17.25 -8.42
C ILE A 83 3.73 -18.47 -9.36
N LYS A 84 3.70 -18.24 -10.69
CA LYS A 84 3.77 -19.33 -11.69
C LYS A 84 5.10 -20.09 -11.66
N GLU A 85 6.18 -19.43 -11.25
CA GLU A 85 7.53 -20.01 -11.16
C GLU A 85 7.88 -20.59 -9.77
N ASP A 86 6.94 -20.68 -8.81
CA ASP A 86 7.16 -21.14 -7.42
C ASP A 86 8.19 -20.31 -6.63
N LYS A 87 8.51 -19.09 -7.11
CA LYS A 87 9.48 -18.18 -6.46
C LYS A 87 8.85 -17.31 -5.38
N VAL A 88 7.55 -17.07 -5.50
CA VAL A 88 6.74 -16.36 -4.49
C VAL A 88 6.15 -17.41 -3.56
N LYS A 89 6.67 -17.54 -2.34
CA LYS A 89 6.01 -18.37 -1.31
C LYS A 89 4.83 -17.58 -0.73
N PRO A 90 3.57 -18.00 -0.95
CA PRO A 90 2.44 -17.41 -0.24
C PRO A 90 2.67 -17.61 1.25
N ASN A 91 2.59 -16.54 2.04
CA ASN A 91 2.72 -16.61 3.48
C ASN A 91 1.46 -17.29 4.05
N THR A 92 1.41 -18.62 4.04
CA THR A 92 0.54 -19.40 4.92
C THR A 92 1.25 -19.49 6.27
N LYS A 93 1.07 -18.48 7.11
CA LYS A 93 1.32 -18.63 8.55
C LYS A 93 0.12 -18.09 9.32
N SER A 94 -0.88 -18.98 9.41
CA SER A 94 -1.82 -19.02 10.51
C SER A 94 -1.04 -19.40 11.76
N ASP A 95 -0.97 -18.50 12.74
CA ASP A 95 -1.03 -18.83 14.17
C ASP A 95 -1.62 -17.62 14.91
#